data_AF-A0AAX3G1M3-F1
#
_entry.id   AF-A0AAX3G1M3-F1
#
_cell.length_a   1.000
_cell.length_b   1.000
_cell.length_c   1.000
_cell.angle_alpha   90.00
_cell.angle_beta   90.00
_cell.angle_gamma   90.00
#
_symmetry.space_group_name_H-M   'P 1'
#
loop_
_entity.id
_entity.type
_entity.pdbx_description
1 polymer ?
#
loop_
_entity_poly.entity_id
_entity_poly.type
_entity_poly.pdbx_seq_one_letter_code
_entity_poly.pdbx_strand_id
1 'polypeptide(L)'
;MTTYKQLFVMLIFAFLAFSSGAVLAEGQSCQLDTPNKKLEIAGCQNEGGVVVLKLIPSDLSPYATDLEKLPTFIVSGESRENVMKEVGLSVDATSPYSRLIVLPYPEAIIEFSDAPKSARLKVAQKGWRLLDMKSAVYSGAGGEEGVVLVCSTLEKETKESVVVVSQCNNFYEPDIVSLKEILGSIDR
;
A
#
# COMPACT_ATOMS: atom_id res chain seq x y z
N MET A 1 -17.64 52.28 42.65
CA MET A 1 -18.04 50.87 42.51
C MET A 1 -18.02 50.53 41.01
N THR A 2 -16.83 50.55 40.40
CA THR A 2 -16.71 50.64 38.93
C THR A 2 -15.35 50.19 38.39
N THR A 3 -14.55 49.47 39.19
CA THR A 3 -13.19 49.04 38.82
C THR A 3 -13.03 47.51 38.77
N TYR A 4 -14.02 46.75 39.23
CA TYR A 4 -13.92 45.29 39.33
C TYR A 4 -14.36 44.53 38.06
N LYS A 5 -15.12 45.18 37.15
CA LYS A 5 -15.65 44.54 35.94
C LYS A 5 -14.66 44.51 34.77
N GLN A 6 -13.65 45.38 34.74
CA GLN A 6 -12.70 45.44 33.62
C GLN A 6 -11.49 44.50 33.79
N LEU A 7 -11.17 44.10 35.02
CA LEU A 7 -10.08 43.15 35.30
C LEU A 7 -10.43 41.71 34.93
N PHE A 8 -11.72 41.34 34.92
CA PHE A 8 -12.14 39.97 34.62
C PHE A 8 -12.15 39.66 33.11
N VAL A 9 -12.38 40.68 32.27
CA VAL A 9 -12.45 40.51 30.81
C VAL A 9 -11.06 40.35 30.19
N MET A 10 -10.02 40.99 30.75
CA MET A 10 -8.63 40.82 30.27
C MET A 10 -8.01 39.47 30.66
N LEU A 11 -8.45 38.85 31.76
CA LEU A 11 -7.89 37.57 32.24
C LEU A 11 -8.39 36.36 31.43
N ILE A 12 -9.54 36.48 30.77
CA ILE A 12 -10.09 35.44 29.88
C ILE A 12 -9.36 35.45 28.52
N PHE A 13 -8.94 36.62 28.03
CA PHE A 13 -8.20 36.71 26.76
C PHE A 13 -6.74 36.23 26.87
N ALA A 14 -6.14 36.29 28.06
CA ALA A 14 -4.79 35.78 28.28
C ALA A 14 -4.71 34.25 28.36
N PHE A 15 -5.82 33.57 28.70
CA PHE A 15 -5.87 32.10 28.77
C PHE A 15 -6.14 31.43 27.41
N LEU A 16 -6.73 32.14 26.45
CA LEU A 16 -6.99 31.62 25.10
C LEU A 16 -5.79 31.75 24.14
N ALA A 17 -4.74 32.47 24.53
CA ALA A 17 -3.56 32.68 23.69
C ALA A 17 -2.45 31.62 23.87
N PHE A 18 -2.63 30.65 24.79
CA PHE A 18 -1.61 29.64 25.10
C PHE A 18 -1.95 28.22 24.61
N SER A 19 -3.06 28.05 23.90
CA SER A 19 -3.48 26.79 23.31
C SER A 19 -3.28 26.74 21.79
N SER A 20 -2.18 27.29 21.31
CA SER A 20 -1.57 26.84 20.06
C SER A 20 -0.39 25.95 20.42
N GLY A 21 -0.72 24.81 21.04
CA GLY A 21 0.12 23.64 20.92
C GLY A 21 0.17 23.35 19.43
N ALA A 22 1.19 23.86 18.75
CA ALA A 22 1.57 23.32 17.46
C ALA A 22 1.83 21.85 17.74
N VAL A 23 0.86 21.01 17.42
CA VAL A 23 1.08 19.60 17.16
C VAL A 23 2.04 19.63 15.98
N LEU A 24 3.33 19.72 16.31
CA LEU A 24 4.40 19.28 15.45
C LEU A 24 4.04 17.83 15.20
N ALA A 25 3.37 17.57 14.08
CA ALA A 25 3.35 16.27 13.46
C ALA A 25 4.83 15.92 13.33
N GLU A 26 5.34 15.09 14.25
CA GLU A 26 6.62 14.44 14.09
C GLU A 26 6.57 13.85 12.68
N GLY A 27 7.43 14.37 11.79
CA GLY A 27 7.64 13.77 10.49
C GLY A 27 8.15 12.36 10.76
N GLN A 28 7.23 11.42 10.82
CA GLN A 28 7.51 10.06 11.24
C GLN A 28 8.21 9.39 10.08
N SER A 29 9.54 9.39 10.13
CA SER A 29 10.40 8.87 9.07
C SER A 29 10.12 7.38 8.92
N CYS A 30 9.59 6.99 7.77
CA CYS A 30 9.62 5.59 7.39
C CYS A 30 11.04 5.25 6.97
N GLN A 31 11.87 4.91 7.96
CA GLN A 31 13.17 4.30 7.75
C GLN A 31 12.94 2.86 7.30
N LEU A 32 12.47 2.69 6.07
CA LEU A 32 12.58 1.44 5.34
C LEU A 32 13.43 1.75 4.13
N ASP A 33 14.63 1.16 4.07
CA ASP A 33 15.42 1.18 2.84
C ASP A 33 14.57 0.62 1.70
N THR A 34 14.57 1.32 0.56
CA THR A 34 13.83 0.85 -0.61
C THR A 34 14.28 -0.57 -0.96
N PRO A 35 13.36 -1.55 -0.93
CA PRO A 35 13.72 -2.96 -1.06
C PRO A 35 14.24 -3.32 -2.45
N ASN A 36 14.02 -2.43 -3.44
CA ASN A 36 14.44 -2.58 -4.82
C ASN A 36 14.88 -1.22 -5.39
N LYS A 37 15.96 -1.19 -6.17
CA LYS A 37 16.45 0.04 -6.83
C LYS A 37 15.50 0.59 -7.90
N LYS A 38 14.56 -0.23 -8.37
CA LYS A 38 13.54 0.15 -9.35
C LYS A 38 12.31 0.81 -8.72
N LEU A 39 12.29 0.95 -7.39
CA LEU A 39 11.16 1.49 -6.64
C LEU A 39 11.63 2.68 -5.80
N GLU A 40 10.81 3.72 -5.76
CA GLU A 40 10.98 4.88 -4.88
C GLU A 40 9.80 5.01 -3.92
N ILE A 41 10.05 5.64 -2.77
CA ILE A 41 9.02 5.88 -1.77
C ILE A 41 8.16 7.07 -2.22
N ALA A 42 6.90 6.79 -2.55
CA ALA A 42 5.91 7.80 -2.92
C ALA A 42 5.10 8.31 -1.72
N GLY A 43 5.05 7.53 -0.65
CA GLY A 43 4.31 7.90 0.54
C GLY A 43 4.49 6.90 1.66
N CYS A 44 4.33 7.38 2.89
CA CYS A 44 4.30 6.53 4.05
C CYS A 44 3.31 7.07 5.09
N GLN A 45 2.57 6.15 5.70
CA GLN A 45 1.55 6.46 6.70
C GLN A 45 1.72 5.51 7.88
N ASN A 46 1.50 6.01 9.09
CA ASN A 46 1.42 5.19 10.30
C ASN A 46 0.10 5.50 11.00
N GLU A 47 -0.83 4.56 10.97
CA GLU A 47 -2.12 4.70 11.61
C GLU A 47 -2.42 3.46 12.45
N GLY A 48 -2.77 3.66 13.73
CA GLY A 48 -3.18 2.56 14.61
C GLY A 48 -2.11 1.47 14.82
N GLY A 49 -0.82 1.81 14.73
CA GLY A 49 0.29 0.86 14.85
C GLY A 49 0.52 0.02 13.59
N VAL A 50 -0.08 0.41 12.47
CA VAL A 50 0.16 -0.17 11.14
C VAL A 50 0.88 0.85 10.29
N VAL A 51 2.03 0.47 9.75
CA VAL A 51 2.79 1.24 8.79
C VAL A 51 2.39 0.81 7.38
N VAL A 52 2.03 1.78 6.54
CA VAL A 52 1.72 1.58 5.11
C VAL A 52 2.74 2.35 4.29
N LEU A 53 3.62 1.62 3.62
CA LEU A 53 4.59 2.17 2.68
C LEU A 53 4.07 2.01 1.26
N LYS A 54 3.98 3.13 0.53
CA LYS A 54 3.65 3.16 -0.90
C LYS A 54 4.92 3.37 -1.70
N LEU A 55 5.24 2.40 -2.54
CA LEU A 55 6.34 2.43 -3.48
C LEU A 55 5.79 2.62 -4.90
N ILE A 56 6.48 3.41 -5.72
CA ILE A 56 6.19 3.55 -7.15
C ILE A 56 7.44 3.24 -7.97
N PRO A 57 7.31 2.84 -9.24
CA PRO A 57 8.48 2.59 -10.08
C PRO A 57 9.26 3.89 -10.38
N SER A 58 10.58 3.89 -10.15
CA SER A 58 11.44 5.10 -10.15
C SER A 58 12.00 5.49 -11.53
N ASP A 59 12.04 4.55 -12.49
CA ASP A 59 12.68 4.73 -13.81
C ASP A 59 11.68 4.57 -14.96
N LEU A 60 10.49 5.15 -14.82
CA LEU A 60 9.46 5.09 -15.86
C LEU A 60 9.71 6.09 -16.98
N SER A 61 9.38 5.67 -18.20
CA SER A 61 9.27 6.57 -19.36
C SER A 61 8.29 7.71 -19.06
N PRO A 62 8.52 8.94 -19.57
CA PRO A 62 7.53 10.01 -19.48
C PRO A 62 6.20 9.66 -20.18
N TYR A 63 6.21 8.64 -21.04
CA TYR A 63 5.03 8.10 -21.74
C TYR A 63 4.45 6.86 -21.07
N ALA A 64 4.93 6.48 -19.87
CA ALA A 64 4.40 5.32 -19.15
C ALA A 64 2.90 5.49 -18.89
N THR A 65 2.17 4.42 -19.15
CA THR A 65 0.73 4.33 -18.93
C THR A 65 0.41 4.25 -17.43
N ASP A 66 -0.85 4.48 -17.06
CA ASP A 66 -1.26 4.34 -15.66
C ASP A 66 -1.17 2.89 -15.16
N LEU A 67 -1.27 1.92 -16.06
CA LEU A 67 -1.06 0.49 -15.75
C LEU A 67 0.40 0.21 -15.37
N GLU A 68 1.36 0.91 -15.97
CA GLU A 68 2.80 0.80 -15.65
C GLU A 68 3.19 1.56 -14.38
N LYS A 69 2.36 2.51 -13.92
CA LYS A 69 2.58 3.32 -12.72
C LYS A 69 1.97 2.72 -11.45
N LEU A 70 1.42 1.50 -11.54
CA LEU A 70 0.78 0.85 -10.41
C LEU A 70 1.74 0.71 -9.23
N PRO A 71 1.29 1.06 -8.01
CA PRO A 71 2.16 1.03 -6.84
C PRO A 71 2.38 -0.38 -6.30
N THR A 72 3.49 -0.54 -5.58
CA THR A 72 3.71 -1.65 -4.66
C THR A 72 3.49 -1.14 -3.23
N PHE A 73 2.65 -1.81 -2.46
CA PHE A 73 2.44 -1.50 -1.05
C PHE A 73 3.15 -2.51 -0.17
N ILE A 74 3.77 -2.01 0.89
CA ILE A 74 4.29 -2.81 2.00
C ILE A 74 3.59 -2.34 3.27
N VAL A 75 2.86 -3.23 3.89
CA VAL A 75 2.10 -2.95 5.12
C VAL A 75 2.67 -3.78 6.25
N SER A 76 2.99 -3.17 7.38
CA SER A 76 3.55 -3.88 8.52
C SER A 76 2.94 -3.44 9.85
N GLY A 77 2.75 -4.38 10.77
CA GLY A 77 2.28 -4.09 12.12
C GLY A 77 2.32 -5.32 13.02
N GLU A 78 2.30 -5.11 14.34
CA GLU A 78 2.35 -6.21 15.33
C GLU A 78 1.08 -7.08 15.27
N SER A 79 -0.09 -6.45 15.11
CA SER A 79 -1.37 -7.14 15.02
C SER A 79 -1.68 -7.55 13.59
N ARG A 80 -1.66 -8.86 13.32
CA ARG A 80 -2.11 -9.44 12.05
C ARG A 80 -3.51 -8.95 11.65
N GLU A 81 -4.42 -8.86 12.62
CA GLU A 81 -5.80 -8.40 12.37
C GLU A 81 -5.82 -6.96 11.86
N ASN A 82 -5.06 -6.06 12.48
CA ASN A 82 -5.00 -4.66 12.05
C ASN A 82 -4.37 -4.53 10.67
N VAL A 83 -3.30 -5.30 10.38
CA VAL A 83 -2.66 -5.33 9.07
C VAL A 83 -3.63 -5.83 7.99
N MET A 84 -4.34 -6.95 8.24
CA MET A 84 -5.32 -7.49 7.28
C MET A 84 -6.49 -6.53 7.06
N LYS A 85 -6.95 -5.86 8.12
CA LYS A 85 -7.97 -4.82 8.03
C LYS A 85 -7.49 -3.67 7.15
N GLU A 86 -6.23 -3.26 7.28
CA GLU A 86 -5.66 -2.17 6.50
C GLU A 86 -5.51 -2.53 5.01
N VAL A 87 -5.09 -3.75 4.72
CA VAL A 87 -4.99 -4.29 3.35
C VAL A 87 -6.38 -4.53 2.73
N GLY A 88 -7.43 -4.64 3.56
CA GLY A 88 -8.79 -4.93 3.11
C GLY A 88 -9.10 -6.41 2.89
N LEU A 89 -8.30 -7.31 3.49
CA LEU A 89 -8.45 -8.75 3.39
C LEU A 89 -8.97 -9.32 4.73
N SER A 90 -10.23 -9.05 5.07
CA SER A 90 -10.89 -9.66 6.24
C SER A 90 -11.71 -10.88 5.85
N VAL A 91 -12.12 -11.67 6.85
CA VAL A 91 -12.99 -12.86 6.67
C VAL A 91 -14.33 -12.48 6.05
N ASP A 92 -14.77 -11.24 6.22
CA ASP A 92 -16.05 -10.71 5.72
C ASP A 92 -15.92 -10.01 4.35
N ALA A 93 -14.71 -9.95 3.77
CA ALA A 93 -14.50 -9.29 2.48
C ALA A 93 -15.13 -10.10 1.34
N THR A 94 -15.99 -9.46 0.54
CA THR A 94 -16.72 -10.07 -0.58
C THR A 94 -15.84 -10.49 -1.77
N SER A 95 -14.59 -10.05 -1.82
CA SER A 95 -13.58 -10.57 -2.74
C SER A 95 -12.20 -10.32 -2.14
N PRO A 96 -11.33 -11.34 -2.04
CA PRO A 96 -9.96 -11.13 -1.64
C PRO A 96 -9.27 -10.36 -2.78
N TYR A 97 -9.05 -9.07 -2.58
CA TYR A 97 -8.19 -8.21 -3.40
C TYR A 97 -7.79 -7.04 -2.50
N SER A 98 -6.51 -6.63 -2.55
CA SER A 98 -6.06 -5.52 -1.71
C SER A 98 -6.79 -4.24 -2.07
N ARG A 99 -7.43 -3.59 -1.10
CA ARG A 99 -8.13 -2.32 -1.30
C ARG A 99 -7.16 -1.14 -1.56
N LEU A 100 -5.87 -1.35 -1.30
CA LEU A 100 -4.84 -0.32 -1.45
C LEU A 100 -4.51 -0.05 -2.92
N ILE A 101 -4.69 -1.06 -3.79
CA ILE A 101 -4.44 -0.93 -5.22
C ILE A 101 -5.77 -0.70 -5.92
N VAL A 102 -5.88 0.44 -6.58
CA VAL A 102 -7.01 0.73 -7.46
C VAL A 102 -6.53 0.54 -8.89
N LEU A 103 -7.16 -0.37 -9.62
CA LEU A 103 -6.87 -0.60 -11.02
C LEU A 103 -7.37 0.58 -11.88
N PRO A 104 -6.53 1.19 -12.73
CA PRO A 104 -6.93 2.20 -13.70
C PRO A 104 -7.97 1.66 -14.69
N TYR A 105 -8.79 2.54 -15.27
CA TYR A 105 -9.76 2.19 -16.33
C TYR A 105 -10.63 0.96 -16.02
N PRO A 106 -11.34 0.93 -14.87
CA PRO A 106 -12.11 -0.24 -14.45
C PRO A 106 -13.19 -0.64 -15.47
N GLU A 107 -13.73 0.32 -16.24
CA GLU A 107 -14.68 0.10 -17.32
C GLU A 107 -14.10 -0.69 -18.51
N ALA A 108 -12.78 -0.72 -18.64
CA ALA A 108 -12.07 -1.46 -19.67
C ALA A 108 -11.69 -2.88 -19.23
N ILE A 109 -11.92 -3.25 -17.97
CA ILE A 109 -11.66 -4.62 -17.48
C ILE A 109 -12.78 -5.53 -17.94
N ILE A 110 -12.45 -6.48 -18.83
CA ILE A 110 -13.40 -7.45 -19.38
C ILE A 110 -13.45 -8.74 -18.56
N GLU A 111 -12.38 -9.05 -17.83
CA GLU A 111 -12.32 -10.18 -16.90
C GLU A 111 -11.51 -9.81 -15.65
N PHE A 112 -12.05 -10.15 -14.48
CA PHE A 112 -11.35 -10.09 -13.21
C PHE A 112 -11.58 -11.39 -12.43
N SER A 113 -10.57 -12.25 -12.40
CA SER A 113 -10.70 -13.62 -11.92
C SER A 113 -9.49 -14.06 -11.09
N ASP A 114 -9.56 -15.23 -10.46
CA ASP A 114 -8.41 -15.80 -9.76
C ASP A 114 -7.29 -16.12 -10.75
N ALA A 115 -6.06 -15.76 -10.40
CA ALA A 115 -4.91 -16.07 -11.23
C ALA A 115 -4.72 -17.60 -11.35
N PRO A 116 -4.28 -18.09 -12.53
CA PRO A 116 -4.14 -19.52 -12.77
C PRO A 116 -3.12 -20.16 -11.82
N LYS A 117 -3.32 -21.44 -11.51
CA LYS A 117 -2.46 -22.20 -10.58
C LYS A 117 -0.97 -22.13 -10.95
N SER A 118 -0.66 -22.13 -12.25
CA SER A 118 0.71 -21.98 -12.76
C SER A 118 1.35 -20.65 -12.37
N ALA A 119 0.61 -19.54 -12.43
CA ALA A 119 1.09 -18.23 -12.00
C ALA A 119 1.32 -18.20 -10.48
N ARG A 120 0.38 -18.75 -9.71
CA ARG A 120 0.50 -18.85 -8.25
C ARG A 120 1.75 -19.61 -7.81
N LEU A 121 2.16 -20.65 -8.56
CA LEU A 121 3.40 -21.39 -8.29
C LEU A 121 4.67 -20.58 -8.57
N LYS A 122 4.66 -19.67 -9.57
CA LYS A 122 5.85 -18.87 -9.92
C LYS A 122 6.23 -17.84 -8.85
N VAL A 123 5.23 -17.31 -8.13
CA VAL A 123 5.43 -16.31 -7.06
C VAL A 123 5.70 -16.93 -5.69
N ALA A 124 5.66 -18.26 -5.57
CA ALA A 124 5.95 -18.94 -4.31
C ALA A 124 7.37 -18.60 -3.83
N GLN A 125 7.48 -18.17 -2.58
CA GLN A 125 8.73 -17.82 -1.93
C GLN A 125 8.75 -18.35 -0.51
N LYS A 126 9.91 -18.86 -0.09
CA LYS A 126 10.08 -19.44 1.25
C LYS A 126 9.78 -18.38 2.33
N GLY A 127 8.96 -18.77 3.31
CA GLY A 127 8.55 -17.89 4.42
C GLY A 127 7.41 -16.92 4.08
N TRP A 128 6.94 -16.92 2.82
CA TRP A 128 5.81 -16.09 2.39
C TRP A 128 4.59 -16.94 2.09
N ARG A 129 3.43 -16.48 2.54
CA ARG A 129 2.12 -17.06 2.27
C ARG A 129 1.38 -16.19 1.26
N LEU A 130 0.99 -16.76 0.13
CA LEU A 130 0.14 -16.08 -0.85
C LEU A 130 -1.28 -15.98 -0.29
N LEU A 131 -1.73 -14.76 0.01
CA LEU A 131 -3.09 -14.50 0.50
C LEU A 131 -4.10 -14.47 -0.65
N ASP A 132 -3.74 -13.75 -1.71
CA ASP A 132 -4.61 -13.54 -2.86
C ASP A 132 -3.78 -13.33 -4.13
N MET A 133 -4.36 -13.73 -5.27
CA MET A 133 -3.79 -13.46 -6.58
C MET A 133 -4.89 -13.39 -7.65
N LYS A 134 -5.04 -12.24 -8.29
CA LYS A 134 -6.04 -11.98 -9.33
C LYS A 134 -5.40 -11.70 -10.68
N SER A 135 -6.12 -12.06 -11.74
CA SER A 135 -5.82 -11.67 -13.11
C SER A 135 -6.86 -10.64 -13.55
N ALA A 136 -6.41 -9.51 -14.09
CA ALA A 136 -7.24 -8.48 -14.68
C ALA A 136 -6.92 -8.39 -16.17
N VAL A 137 -7.91 -8.68 -17.02
CA VAL A 137 -7.78 -8.60 -18.48
C VAL A 137 -8.49 -7.33 -18.95
N TYR A 138 -7.76 -6.48 -19.66
CA TYR A 138 -8.30 -5.25 -20.24
C TYR A 138 -8.73 -5.47 -21.68
N SER A 139 -9.73 -4.73 -22.14
CA SER A 139 -10.08 -4.66 -23.57
C SER A 139 -8.98 -3.97 -24.36
N GLY A 140 -8.52 -4.60 -25.44
CA GLY A 140 -7.62 -4.03 -26.44
C GLY A 140 -8.37 -3.28 -27.55
N ALA A 141 -7.59 -2.72 -28.47
CA ALA A 141 -8.14 -2.05 -29.64
C ALA A 141 -8.97 -3.03 -30.48
N GLY A 142 -10.18 -2.62 -30.90
CA GLY A 142 -11.06 -3.46 -31.71
C GLY A 142 -11.82 -4.55 -30.94
N GLY A 143 -11.78 -4.54 -29.61
CA GLY A 143 -12.52 -5.49 -28.76
C GLY A 143 -11.83 -6.83 -28.53
N GLU A 144 -10.56 -6.95 -28.93
CA GLU A 144 -9.69 -8.09 -28.59
C GLU A 144 -9.20 -8.01 -27.13
N GLU A 145 -8.57 -9.07 -26.63
CA GLU A 145 -7.87 -9.03 -25.35
C GLU A 145 -6.67 -8.08 -25.44
N GLY A 146 -6.58 -7.19 -24.45
CA GLY A 146 -5.50 -6.21 -24.31
C GLY A 146 -4.49 -6.63 -23.26
N VAL A 147 -4.07 -5.65 -22.45
CA VAL A 147 -3.09 -5.88 -21.37
C VAL A 147 -3.68 -6.82 -20.32
N VAL A 148 -2.85 -7.75 -19.84
CA VAL A 148 -3.17 -8.61 -18.71
C VAL A 148 -2.29 -8.21 -17.54
N LEU A 149 -2.92 -7.86 -16.42
CA LEU A 149 -2.23 -7.62 -15.16
C LEU A 149 -2.49 -8.75 -14.18
N VAL A 150 -1.46 -9.11 -13.44
CA VAL A 150 -1.54 -10.03 -12.32
C VAL A 150 -1.26 -9.27 -11.05
N CYS A 151 -2.25 -9.27 -10.16
CA CYS A 151 -2.16 -8.67 -8.85
C CYS A 151 -1.94 -9.75 -7.81
N SER A 152 -0.97 -9.57 -6.91
CA SER A 152 -0.68 -10.51 -5.85
C SER A 152 -0.60 -9.81 -4.49
N THR A 153 -1.04 -10.51 -3.46
CA THR A 153 -0.85 -10.11 -2.07
C THR A 153 -0.23 -11.26 -1.29
N LEU A 154 0.94 -11.01 -0.70
CA LEU A 154 1.69 -12.00 0.07
C LEU A 154 1.90 -11.51 1.49
N GLU A 155 1.91 -12.44 2.44
CA GLU A 155 2.10 -12.20 3.86
C GLU A 155 3.32 -12.96 4.37
N LYS A 156 4.04 -12.36 5.31
CA LYS A 156 5.07 -13.02 6.10
C LYS A 156 4.91 -12.61 7.57
N GLU A 157 4.94 -13.59 8.45
CA GLU A 157 5.14 -13.36 9.88
C GLU A 157 6.65 -13.26 10.14
N THR A 158 7.07 -12.18 10.78
CA THR A 158 8.43 -11.96 11.28
C THR A 158 8.44 -12.17 12.79
N LYS A 159 9.61 -12.00 13.44
CA LYS A 159 9.68 -12.10 14.91
C LYS A 159 8.86 -11.04 15.64
N GLU A 160 8.69 -9.88 15.03
CA GLU A 160 8.17 -8.67 15.68
C GLU A 160 6.86 -8.18 15.06
N SER A 161 6.57 -8.57 13.81
CA SER A 161 5.42 -8.03 13.07
C SER A 161 4.92 -8.97 11.98
N VAL A 162 3.71 -8.71 11.49
CA VAL A 162 3.22 -9.23 10.22
C VAL A 162 3.49 -8.21 9.13
N VAL A 163 4.04 -8.66 8.01
CA VAL A 163 4.29 -7.86 6.82
C VAL A 163 3.47 -8.39 5.65
N VAL A 164 2.80 -7.49 4.93
CA VAL A 164 2.07 -7.79 3.70
C VAL A 164 2.64 -6.96 2.55
N VAL A 165 2.84 -7.62 1.40
CA VAL A 165 3.24 -6.97 0.16
C VAL A 165 2.15 -7.17 -0.88
N SER A 166 1.64 -6.07 -1.44
CA SER A 166 0.63 -6.07 -2.50
C SER A 166 1.15 -5.32 -3.72
N GLN A 167 1.03 -5.90 -4.91
CA GLN A 167 1.35 -5.23 -6.17
C GLN A 167 0.59 -5.81 -7.36
N CYS A 168 0.59 -5.09 -8.48
CA CYS A 168 0.11 -5.56 -9.77
C CYS A 168 1.18 -5.32 -10.85
N ASN A 169 1.37 -6.25 -11.77
CA ASN A 169 2.31 -6.13 -12.88
C ASN A 169 1.91 -7.00 -14.08
N ASN A 170 2.65 -6.92 -15.19
CA ASN A 170 2.40 -7.70 -16.41
C ASN A 170 2.82 -9.18 -16.31
N PHE A 171 3.39 -9.59 -15.18
CA PHE A 171 3.74 -10.98 -14.86
C PHE A 171 4.79 -11.61 -15.79
N TYR A 172 5.68 -10.79 -16.35
CA TYR A 172 6.87 -11.29 -17.05
C TYR A 172 7.96 -11.71 -16.06
N GLU A 173 8.95 -12.46 -16.54
CA GLU A 173 10.04 -12.94 -15.67
C GLU A 173 10.74 -11.82 -14.88
N PRO A 174 11.04 -10.63 -15.47
CA PRO A 174 11.62 -9.52 -14.70
C PRO A 174 10.72 -9.03 -13.56
N ASP A 175 9.40 -9.07 -13.73
CA ASP A 175 8.43 -8.65 -12.71
C ASP A 175 8.38 -9.67 -11.57
N ILE A 176 8.43 -10.96 -11.89
CA ILE A 176 8.50 -12.05 -10.92
C ILE A 176 9.80 -11.98 -10.12
N VAL A 177 10.93 -11.72 -10.78
CA VAL A 177 12.24 -11.54 -10.12
C VAL A 177 12.20 -10.32 -9.21
N SER A 178 11.68 -9.18 -9.69
CA SER A 178 11.53 -7.96 -8.90
C SER A 178 10.69 -8.18 -7.64
N LEU A 179 9.56 -8.88 -7.76
CA LEU A 179 8.76 -9.30 -6.60
C LEU A 179 9.62 -10.08 -5.61
N LYS A 180 10.35 -11.09 -6.08
CA LYS A 180 11.14 -11.96 -5.21
C LYS A 180 12.29 -11.22 -4.51
N GLU A 181 12.88 -10.23 -5.17
CA GLU A 181 13.87 -9.32 -4.57
C GLU A 181 13.24 -8.53 -3.42
N ILE A 182 12.06 -7.94 -3.63
CA ILE A 182 11.32 -7.21 -2.59
C ILE A 182 11.04 -8.13 -1.40
N LEU A 183 10.39 -9.27 -1.65
CA LEU A 183 10.08 -10.25 -0.62
C LEU A 183 11.33 -10.80 0.09
N GLY A 184 12.45 -10.88 -0.62
CA GLY A 184 13.73 -11.39 -0.10
C GLY A 184 14.52 -10.38 0.71
N SER A 185 14.23 -9.09 0.57
CA SER A 185 14.85 -8.00 1.33
C SER A 185 14.24 -7.80 2.71
N ILE A 186 12.98 -8.22 2.89
CA ILE A 186 12.24 -8.05 4.13
C ILE A 186 12.64 -9.14 5.13
N ASP A 187 13.11 -8.72 6.31
CA ASP A 187 13.53 -9.60 7.42
C ASP A 187 14.79 -10.43 7.05
N ARG A 188 15.75 -9.74 6.41
CA ARG A 188 17.18 -10.12 6.35
C ARG A 188 17.97 -9.46 7.45
#